data_AF-A0A841N857-F1
#
_entry.id   AF-A0A841N857-F1
#
_cell.length_a   1.000
_cell.length_b   1.000
_cell.length_c   1.000
_cell.angle_alpha   90.00
_cell.angle_beta   90.00
_cell.angle_gamma   90.00
#
_symmetry.space_group_name_H-M   'P 1'
#
loop_
_entity.id
_entity.type
_entity.pdbx_description
1 polymer ?
#
loop_
_entity_poly.entity_id
_entity_poly.type
_entity_poly.pdbx_seq_one_letter_code
_entity_poly.pdbx_strand_id
1 'polypeptide(L)'
;MSIKDKYGMEFLKVSADGNIGHTCIRKDGIVDKNNLLQFLNYLNISRTRHLLKEINHYLENTETPDNTPYDSMVLEHIDLKIHYPEFIIDEQPGTFPLADIRDLLMEWLVFLQS
;
A
#
# COMPACT_ATOMS: atom_id res chain seq x y z
N MET A 1 -14.01 -11.75 0.29
CA MET A 1 -12.59 -12.11 0.04
C MET A 1 -11.76 -10.91 0.45
N SER A 2 -10.72 -11.10 1.27
CA SER A 2 -9.87 -9.98 1.71
C SER A 2 -9.08 -9.43 0.52
N ILE A 3 -8.75 -8.13 0.54
CA ILE A 3 -8.06 -7.50 -0.59
C ILE A 3 -6.62 -8.02 -0.72
N LYS A 4 -5.94 -8.33 0.40
CA LYS A 4 -4.62 -8.98 0.34
C LYS A 4 -4.71 -10.34 -0.37
N ASP A 5 -5.81 -11.08 -0.21
CA ASP A 5 -6.02 -12.37 -0.89
C ASP A 5 -6.27 -12.18 -2.39
N LYS A 6 -7.01 -11.13 -2.80
CA LYS A 6 -7.19 -10.74 -4.22
C LYS A 6 -5.85 -10.55 -4.92
N TYR A 7 -4.89 -9.94 -4.22
CA TYR A 7 -3.57 -9.71 -4.77
C TYR A 7 -2.62 -10.89 -4.61
N GLY A 8 -2.94 -11.90 -3.78
CA GLY A 8 -2.00 -12.98 -3.48
C GLY A 8 -0.91 -12.55 -2.50
N MET A 9 -1.25 -11.72 -1.51
CA MET A 9 -0.36 -11.25 -0.45
C MET A 9 -0.60 -12.01 0.86
N GLU A 10 0.45 -12.15 1.66
CA GLU A 10 0.38 -12.72 3.00
C GLU A 10 1.06 -11.78 4.00
N PHE A 11 0.44 -11.65 5.19
CA PHE A 11 0.96 -10.82 6.29
C PHE A 11 1.43 -11.74 7.41
N LEU A 12 2.67 -11.58 7.84
CA LEU A 12 3.33 -12.48 8.78
C LEU A 12 3.98 -11.70 9.93
N LYS A 13 3.81 -12.22 11.15
CA LYS A 13 4.58 -11.78 12.31
C LYS A 13 5.87 -12.58 12.34
N VAL A 14 7.01 -11.90 12.36
CA VAL A 14 8.33 -12.53 12.38
C VAL A 14 8.97 -12.20 13.72
N SER A 15 9.35 -13.20 14.48
CA SER A 15 10.14 -13.02 15.69
C SER A 15 11.62 -13.29 15.38
N ALA A 16 12.47 -12.29 15.63
CA ALA A 16 13.92 -12.43 15.55
C ALA A 16 14.54 -11.77 16.78
N ASP A 17 15.37 -12.51 17.51
CA ASP A 17 16.08 -12.03 18.71
C ASP A 17 15.20 -11.34 19.75
N GLY A 18 13.96 -11.84 19.94
CA GLY A 18 13.00 -11.29 20.88
C GLY A 18 12.23 -10.06 20.39
N ASN A 19 12.57 -9.53 19.21
CA ASN A 19 11.82 -8.46 18.56
C ASN A 19 10.74 -9.04 17.63
N ILE A 20 9.52 -8.50 17.73
CA ILE A 20 8.43 -8.84 16.81
C ILE A 20 8.44 -7.83 15.66
N GLY A 21 8.77 -8.32 14.46
CA GLY A 21 8.59 -7.63 13.20
C GLY A 21 7.30 -8.04 12.50
N HIS A 22 6.87 -7.21 11.55
CA HIS A 22 5.75 -7.47 10.67
C HIS A 22 6.26 -7.44 9.24
N THR A 23 5.84 -8.40 8.42
CA THR A 23 6.22 -8.47 7.00
C THR A 23 5.02 -8.81 6.14
N CYS A 24 5.09 -8.37 4.89
CA CYS A 24 4.18 -8.64 3.80
C CYS A 24 4.96 -9.34 2.67
N ILE A 25 4.47 -10.49 2.22
CA ILE A 25 5.11 -11.30 1.18
C ILE A 25 4.11 -11.72 0.09
N ARG A 26 4.61 -12.18 -1.07
CA ARG A 26 3.80 -12.87 -2.07
C ARG A 26 3.46 -14.29 -1.61
N LYS A 27 2.21 -14.70 -1.74
CA LYS A 27 1.82 -16.11 -1.68
C LYS A 27 2.49 -16.86 -2.83
N ASP A 28 2.94 -18.08 -2.54
CA ASP A 28 3.49 -19.03 -3.52
C ASP A 28 4.74 -18.56 -4.29
N GLY A 29 5.37 -17.45 -3.88
CA GLY A 29 6.59 -16.94 -4.50
C GLY A 29 6.42 -16.41 -5.93
N ILE A 30 5.19 -16.12 -6.37
CA ILE A 30 4.90 -15.64 -7.74
C ILE A 30 5.47 -14.23 -7.93
N VAL A 31 6.33 -14.07 -8.94
CA VAL A 31 6.93 -12.80 -9.31
C VAL A 31 6.13 -12.14 -10.44
N ASP A 32 5.26 -11.19 -10.11
CA ASP A 32 4.43 -10.42 -11.05
C ASP A 32 4.34 -8.93 -10.65
N LYS A 33 3.46 -8.15 -11.29
CA LYS A 33 3.26 -6.72 -10.96
C LYS A 33 2.87 -6.48 -9.50
N ASN A 34 2.19 -7.43 -8.85
CA ASN A 34 1.74 -7.29 -7.47
C ASN A 34 2.90 -7.38 -6.47
N ASN A 35 4.11 -7.74 -6.91
CA ASN A 35 5.33 -7.57 -6.09
C ASN A 35 5.53 -6.14 -5.61
N LEU A 36 5.10 -5.15 -6.39
CA LEU A 36 5.20 -3.75 -6.00
C LEU A 36 4.44 -3.48 -4.70
N LEU A 37 3.38 -4.26 -4.40
CA LEU A 37 2.61 -4.17 -3.15
C LEU A 37 3.42 -4.60 -1.91
N GLN A 38 4.60 -5.18 -2.07
CA GLN A 38 5.52 -5.43 -0.95
C GLN A 38 6.12 -4.13 -0.38
N PHE A 39 5.87 -2.96 -0.98
CA PHE A 39 6.19 -1.66 -0.38
C PHE A 39 5.57 -1.48 1.02
N LEU A 40 4.48 -2.23 1.32
CA LEU A 40 3.86 -2.29 2.65
C LEU A 40 4.87 -2.61 3.77
N ASN A 41 5.94 -3.35 3.47
CA ASN A 41 7.02 -3.66 4.42
C ASN A 41 7.73 -2.41 4.97
N TYR A 42 7.67 -1.28 4.25
CA TYR A 42 8.30 -0.03 4.67
C TYR A 42 7.36 0.88 5.47
N LEU A 43 6.09 0.47 5.63
CA LEU A 43 5.08 1.23 6.34
C LEU A 43 4.91 0.71 7.78
N ASN A 44 5.22 1.58 8.74
CA ASN A 44 4.79 1.42 10.14
C ASN A 44 3.40 2.04 10.34
N ILE A 45 2.83 1.91 11.55
CA ILE A 45 1.48 2.43 11.88
C ILE A 45 1.31 3.90 11.50
N SER A 46 2.29 4.76 11.79
CA SER A 46 2.21 6.20 11.49
C SER A 46 2.19 6.47 10.00
N ARG A 47 3.09 5.83 9.24
CA ARG A 47 3.17 5.93 7.78
C ARG A 47 1.93 5.38 7.10
N THR A 48 1.42 4.22 7.53
CA THR A 48 0.18 3.63 7.01
C THR A 48 -1.01 4.56 7.22
N ARG A 49 -1.14 5.18 8.41
CA ARG A 49 -2.20 6.17 8.69
C ARG A 49 -2.06 7.43 7.84
N HIS A 50 -0.84 7.90 7.60
CA HIS A 50 -0.59 9.08 6.76
C HIS A 50 -1.00 8.82 5.32
N LEU A 51 -0.53 7.72 4.73
CA LEU A 51 -0.87 7.35 3.35
C LEU A 51 -2.38 7.10 3.19
N LEU A 52 -3.03 6.46 4.18
CA LEU A 52 -4.49 6.32 4.19
C LEU A 52 -5.22 7.68 4.16
N LYS A 53 -4.72 8.68 4.88
CA LYS A 53 -5.30 10.02 4.88
C LYS A 53 -5.18 10.68 3.50
N GLU A 54 -4.01 10.59 2.87
CA GLU A 54 -3.78 11.11 1.52
C GLU A 54 -4.71 10.43 0.53
N ILE A 55 -4.77 9.10 0.53
CA ILE A 55 -5.62 8.33 -0.38
C ILE A 55 -7.11 8.64 -0.17
N ASN A 56 -7.58 8.69 1.08
CA ASN A 56 -8.98 9.01 1.36
C ASN A 56 -9.35 10.43 0.90
N HIS A 57 -8.44 11.40 1.04
CA HIS A 57 -8.66 12.74 0.52
C HIS A 57 -8.94 12.72 -0.99
N TYR A 58 -8.18 11.96 -1.77
CA TYR A 58 -8.37 11.82 -3.23
C TYR A 58 -9.60 10.99 -3.60
N LEU A 59 -9.99 10.01 -2.79
CA LEU A 59 -11.21 9.23 -3.03
C LEU A 59 -12.49 10.01 -2.71
N GLU A 60 -12.44 10.94 -1.75
CA GLU A 60 -13.60 11.71 -1.27
C GLU A 60 -13.77 13.05 -2.02
N ASN A 61 -12.69 13.63 -2.54
CA ASN A 61 -12.68 14.93 -3.23
C ASN A 61 -12.46 14.77 -4.73
N THR A 62 -13.42 14.13 -5.41
CA THR A 62 -13.38 13.86 -6.86
C THR A 62 -13.64 15.08 -7.74
N GLU A 63 -13.99 16.24 -7.17
CA GLU A 63 -14.40 17.45 -7.90
C GLU A 63 -13.24 18.39 -8.31
N THR A 64 -11.97 18.05 -8.05
CA THR A 64 -10.83 18.87 -8.48
C THR A 64 -10.04 18.20 -9.61
N PRO A 65 -10.22 18.65 -10.87
CA PRO A 65 -9.68 18.02 -12.08
C PRO A 65 -8.26 18.50 -12.38
N ASP A 66 -7.45 18.73 -11.34
CA ASP A 66 -6.02 18.78 -11.59
C ASP A 66 -5.60 17.31 -11.70
N ASN A 67 -5.68 16.76 -12.92
CA ASN A 67 -5.22 15.40 -13.28
C ASN A 67 -3.72 15.19 -13.00
N THR A 68 -3.06 16.14 -12.32
CA THR A 68 -1.69 16.05 -11.88
C THR A 68 -1.59 14.98 -10.78
N PRO A 69 -0.83 13.90 -10.99
CA PRO A 69 -0.54 12.93 -9.96
C PRO A 69 0.05 13.60 -8.72
N TYR A 70 -0.37 13.16 -7.54
CA TYR A 70 0.23 13.59 -6.28
C TYR A 70 1.30 12.61 -5.84
N ASP A 71 2.53 13.11 -5.68
CA ASP A 71 3.66 12.35 -5.14
C ASP A 71 3.58 12.33 -3.61
N SER A 72 3.26 11.16 -3.04
CA SER A 72 3.24 10.95 -1.60
C SER A 72 4.67 10.88 -1.05
N MET A 73 4.94 11.70 -0.04
CA MET A 73 6.24 11.78 0.63
C MET A 73 6.36 10.80 1.81
N VAL A 74 5.45 9.84 1.94
CA VAL A 74 5.43 8.89 3.07
C VAL A 74 6.67 7.99 3.08
N LEU A 75 7.23 7.69 1.91
CA LEU A 75 8.44 6.90 1.73
C LEU A 75 9.47 7.70 0.92
N GLU A 76 10.72 7.72 1.38
CA GLU A 76 11.82 8.44 0.72
C GLU A 76 12.49 7.65 -0.41
N HIS A 77 12.22 6.34 -0.50
CA HIS A 77 12.94 5.41 -1.39
C HIS A 77 12.02 4.69 -2.38
N ILE A 78 10.72 4.99 -2.34
CA ILE A 78 9.71 4.39 -3.21
C ILE A 78 8.79 5.52 -3.65
N ASP A 79 8.64 5.70 -4.96
CA ASP A 79 7.81 6.75 -5.51
C ASP A 79 6.35 6.27 -5.50
N LEU A 80 5.53 6.86 -4.63
CA LEU A 80 4.11 6.54 -4.50
C LEU A 80 3.29 7.68 -5.09
N LYS A 81 2.66 7.46 -6.25
CA LYS A 81 1.82 8.49 -6.89
C LYS A 81 0.34 8.15 -6.78
N ILE A 82 -0.43 9.09 -6.27
CA ILE A 82 -1.89 9.04 -6.21
C ILE A 82 -2.43 9.78 -7.43
N HIS A 83 -3.04 9.05 -8.35
CA HIS A 83 -3.59 9.60 -9.60
C HIS A 83 -4.96 8.98 -9.87
N TYR A 84 -6.01 9.55 -9.28
CA TYR A 84 -7.35 8.96 -9.30
C TYR A 84 -7.80 8.57 -10.73
N PRO A 85 -8.31 7.34 -10.96
CA PRO A 85 -8.67 6.31 -9.98
C PRO A 85 -7.55 5.32 -9.63
N GLU A 86 -6.31 5.64 -9.99
CA GLU A 86 -5.15 4.77 -9.94
C GLU A 86 -4.13 5.18 -8.85
N PHE A 87 -3.30 4.21 -8.49
CA PHE A 87 -2.14 4.34 -7.63
C PHE A 87 -0.94 3.73 -8.35
N ILE A 88 0.14 4.49 -8.43
CA ILE A 88 1.34 4.15 -9.20
C ILE A 88 2.50 4.00 -8.22
N ILE A 89 3.34 2.98 -8.42
CA ILE A 89 4.50 2.69 -7.58
C ILE A 89 5.74 2.66 -8.48
N ASP A 90 6.78 3.42 -8.13
CA ASP A 90 8.08 3.50 -8.82
C ASP A 90 7.98 3.77 -10.32
N GLU A 91 7.01 4.59 -10.72
CA GLU A 91 6.69 4.93 -12.12
C GLU A 91 6.50 3.71 -13.03
N GLN A 92 6.25 2.53 -12.45
CA GLN A 92 6.11 1.29 -13.20
C GLN A 92 4.84 1.32 -14.05
N PRO A 93 4.83 0.63 -15.20
CA PRO A 93 3.68 0.62 -16.11
C PRO A 93 2.43 -0.06 -15.52
N GLY A 94 2.59 -0.80 -14.41
CA GLY A 94 1.49 -1.41 -13.69
C GLY A 94 0.89 -0.47 -12.65
N THR A 95 -0.40 -0.16 -12.80
CA THR A 95 -1.17 0.61 -11.82
C THR A 95 -2.06 -0.29 -10.96
N PHE A 96 -2.48 0.25 -9.82
CA PHE A 96 -3.43 -0.38 -8.91
C PHE A 96 -4.64 0.54 -8.70
N PRO A 97 -5.87 0.01 -8.60
CA PRO A 97 -7.01 0.83 -8.23
C PRO A 97 -6.81 1.47 -6.87
N LEU A 98 -7.01 2.78 -6.77
CA LEU A 98 -6.77 3.54 -5.55
C LEU A 98 -7.63 3.05 -4.37
N ALA A 99 -8.88 2.64 -4.66
CA ALA A 99 -9.77 2.04 -3.67
C ALA A 99 -9.24 0.70 -3.12
N ASP A 100 -8.63 -0.11 -3.99
CA ASP A 100 -8.02 -1.37 -3.57
C ASP A 100 -6.80 -1.11 -2.66
N ILE A 101 -5.97 -0.11 -2.98
CA ILE A 101 -4.83 0.27 -2.14
C ILE A 101 -5.28 0.79 -0.78
N ARG A 102 -6.33 1.61 -0.71
CA ARG A 102 -6.95 2.04 0.56
C ARG A 102 -7.32 0.81 1.40
N ASP A 103 -8.07 -0.13 0.83
CA ASP A 103 -8.53 -1.31 1.56
C ASP A 103 -7.35 -2.16 2.03
N LEU A 104 -6.30 -2.27 1.20
CA LEU A 104 -5.10 -3.04 1.51
C LEU A 104 -4.31 -2.40 2.66
N LEU A 105 -4.20 -1.08 2.67
CA LEU A 105 -3.60 -0.32 3.77
C LEU A 105 -4.42 -0.42 5.06
N MET A 106 -5.76 -0.48 4.99
CA MET A 106 -6.60 -0.72 6.16
C MET A 106 -6.35 -2.11 6.74
N GLU A 107 -6.31 -3.15 5.90
CA GLU A 107 -5.96 -4.51 6.35
C GLU A 107 -4.56 -4.56 6.95
N TRP A 108 -3.58 -3.89 6.33
CA TRP A 108 -2.22 -3.80 6.84
C TRP A 108 -2.15 -3.08 8.18
N LEU A 109 -2.88 -1.97 8.34
CA LEU A 109 -2.95 -1.22 9.59
C LEU A 109 -3.52 -2.08 10.73
N VAL A 110 -4.63 -2.78 10.48
CA VAL A 110 -5.23 -3.70 11.46
C VAL A 110 -4.22 -4.77 11.87
N PHE A 111 -3.49 -5.34 10.91
CA PHE A 111 -2.47 -6.33 11.16
C PHE A 111 -1.32 -5.79 12.04
N LEU A 112 -0.80 -4.61 11.74
CA LEU A 112 0.27 -3.96 12.53
C LEU A 112 -0.12 -3.64 13.98
N GLN A 113 -1.42 -3.50 14.26
CA GLN A 113 -1.95 -3.18 15.58
C GLN A 113 -2.32 -4.41 16.41
N SER A 114 -2.37 -5.59 15.79
CA SER A 114 -2.64 -6.87 16.45
C SER A 114 -1.44 -7.43 17.17
#